data_AF-B9L0T2-F1
#
_entry.id   AF-B9L0T2-F1
#
_cell.length_a   1.000
_cell.length_b   1.000
_cell.length_c   1.000
_cell.angle_alpha   90.00
_cell.angle_beta   90.00
_cell.angle_gamma   90.00
#
_symmetry.space_group_name_H-M   'P 1'
#
loop_
_entity.id
_entity.type
_entity.pdbx_description
1 polymer ?
#
loop_
_entity_poly.entity_id
_entity_poly.type
_entity_poly.pdbx_seq_one_letter_code
_entity_poly.pdbx_strand_id
1 'polypeptide(L)' 'MDLQDSVVKELEQRGCEVVRRTSALVFLVHPESPGIMVRVGTVYVVAETSEAEIVRQRLDRFDAASFVSQLRAYETGRAR' A
#
# COMPACT_ATOMS: atom_id res chain seq x y z
N MET A 1 -19.66 -4.64 -2.79
CA MET A 1 -18.54 -3.69 -2.73
C MET A 1 -17.37 -4.36 -3.40
N ASP A 2 -16.71 -3.70 -4.34
CA ASP A 2 -15.54 -4.28 -5.00
C ASP A 2 -14.41 -4.48 -3.96
N LEU A 3 -13.70 -5.60 -4.02
CA LEU A 3 -12.66 -5.92 -3.04
C LEU A 3 -11.51 -4.91 -3.08
N GLN A 4 -11.17 -4.39 -4.27
CA GLN A 4 -10.19 -3.31 -4.42
C GLN A 4 -10.67 -2.05 -3.71
N ASP A 5 -11.93 -1.67 -3.86
CA ASP A 5 -12.51 -0.49 -3.20
C ASP A 5 -12.51 -0.64 -1.67
N SER A 6 -12.80 -1.85 -1.15
CA SER A 6 -12.74 -2.12 0.29
C SER A 6 -11.32 -1.96 0.85
N VAL A 7 -10.31 -2.50 0.16
CA VAL A 7 -8.90 -2.37 0.54
C VAL A 7 -8.42 -0.93 0.46
N VAL A 8 -8.78 -0.20 -0.61
CA VAL A 8 -8.45 1.23 -0.76
C VAL A 8 -9.03 2.03 0.39
N LYS A 9 -10.30 1.81 0.72
CA LYS A 9 -10.95 2.50 1.84
C LYS A 9 -10.28 2.20 3.18
N GLU A 10 -9.85 0.96 3.41
CA GLU A 10 -9.13 0.59 4.63
C GLU A 10 -7.76 1.27 4.72
N LEU A 11 -7.04 1.38 3.59
CA LEU A 11 -5.78 2.12 3.51
C LEU A 11 -5.97 3.63 3.73
N GLU A 12 -7.02 4.22 3.17
CA GLU A 12 -7.38 5.63 3.38
C GLU A 12 -7.68 5.93 4.86
N GLN A 13 -8.41 5.04 5.54
CA GLN A 13 -8.66 5.14 6.99
C GLN A 13 -7.39 5.08 7.85
N ARG A 14 -6.29 4.56 7.28
CA ARG A 14 -4.98 4.44 7.93
C ARG A 14 -4.01 5.53 7.51
N GLY A 15 -4.48 6.57 6.80
CA GLY A 15 -3.68 7.74 6.43
C GLY A 15 -3.04 7.66 5.04
N CYS A 16 -3.33 6.63 4.24
CA CYS A 16 -2.92 6.65 2.84
C CYS A 16 -3.82 7.61 2.03
N GLU A 17 -3.25 8.27 1.05
CA GLU A 17 -3.96 9.17 0.14
C GLU A 17 -3.88 8.64 -1.29
N VAL A 18 -5.02 8.57 -1.98
CA VAL A 18 -5.05 8.15 -3.38
C VAL A 18 -4.53 9.27 -4.27
N VAL A 19 -3.45 8.98 -5.01
CA VAL A 19 -2.81 9.95 -5.92
C VAL A 19 -3.18 9.72 -7.38
N ARG A 20 -3.55 8.49 -7.75
CA ARG A 20 -3.93 8.14 -9.13
C ARG A 20 -4.84 6.92 -9.14
N ARG A 21 -5.86 6.96 -10.01
CA ARG A 21 -6.69 5.80 -10.35
C ARG A 21 -6.58 5.49 -11.84
N THR A 22 -6.61 4.21 -12.17
CA THR A 22 -6.70 3.69 -13.54
C THR A 22 -7.78 2.61 -13.57
N SER A 23 -8.06 2.02 -14.72
CA SER A 23 -9.04 0.93 -14.84
C SER A 23 -8.68 -0.36 -14.10
N ALA A 24 -7.40 -0.55 -13.73
CA ALA A 24 -6.94 -1.79 -13.08
C ALA A 24 -6.17 -1.57 -11.77
N LEU A 25 -5.72 -0.34 -11.51
CA LEU A 25 -4.84 -0.01 -10.40
C LEU A 25 -5.28 1.28 -9.71
N VAL A 26 -5.22 1.27 -8.39
CA VAL A 26 -5.27 2.46 -7.53
C VAL A 26 -3.90 2.64 -6.90
N PHE A 27 -3.36 3.85 -7.01
CA PHE A 27 -2.07 4.24 -6.45
C PHE A 27 -2.31 5.16 -5.26
N LEU A 28 -1.67 4.84 -4.15
CA LEU A 28 -1.72 5.60 -2.90
C LEU A 28 -0.32 5.92 -2.42
N VAL A 29 -0.20 6.98 -1.63
CA VAL A 29 1.00 7.33 -0.87
C VAL A 29 0.62 7.51 0.59
N HIS A 30 1.57 7.33 1.50
CA HIS A 30 1.37 7.70 2.90
C HIS A 30 2.17 8.99 3.18
N PRO A 31 1.54 10.12 3.57
CA PRO A 31 2.22 11.41 3.72
C PRO A 31 3.40 11.39 4.70
N GLU A 32 3.33 10.56 5.74
CA GLU A 32 4.41 10.40 6.73
C GLU A 32 5.54 9.48 6.26
N SER A 33 5.37 8.81 5.11
CA SER A 33 6.32 7.84 4.55
C SER A 33 6.73 8.25 3.12
N PRO A 34 7.44 9.38 2.96
CA PRO A 34 7.82 9.88 1.66
C PRO A 34 8.70 8.87 0.90
N GLY A 35 8.38 8.66 -0.38
CA GLY A 35 9.11 7.73 -1.26
C GLY A 35 8.56 6.30 -1.29
N ILE A 36 7.53 5.99 -0.49
CA ILE A 36 6.79 4.73 -0.57
C ILE A 36 5.49 4.96 -1.37
N MET A 37 5.27 4.12 -2.38
CA MET A 37 4.03 4.05 -3.14
C MET A 37 3.33 2.72 -2.89
N VAL A 38 2.03 2.78 -2.63
CA VAL A 38 1.16 1.61 -2.50
C VAL A 38 0.32 1.49 -3.77
N ARG A 39 0.32 0.31 -4.37
CA ARG A 39 -0.44 -0.03 -5.57
C ARG A 39 -1.42 -1.14 -5.24
N VAL A 40 -2.70 -0.83 -5.31
CA VAL A 40 -3.79 -1.79 -5.18
C VAL A 40 -4.23 -2.19 -6.58
N GLY A 41 -3.93 -3.42 -6.98
CA GLY A 41 -4.43 -4.00 -8.23
C GLY A 41 -5.66 -4.87 -8.01
N THR A 42 -5.95 -5.73 -8.99
CA THR A 42 -7.07 -6.68 -8.93
C THR A 42 -6.71 -8.00 -8.24
N VAL A 43 -5.41 -8.29 -8.10
CA VAL A 43 -4.91 -9.55 -7.49
C VAL A 43 -4.00 -9.29 -6.30
N TYR A 44 -3.24 -8.19 -6.31
CA TYR A 44 -2.23 -7.90 -5.31
C TYR A 44 -2.32 -6.46 -4.81
N VAL A 45 -1.93 -6.29 -3.55
CA VAL A 45 -1.55 -5.02 -2.94
C VAL A 45 -0.04 -5.04 -2.79
N VAL A 46 0.62 -4.03 -3.34
CA VAL A 46 2.08 -3.92 -3.32
C VAL A 46 2.46 -2.58 -2.71
N ALA A 47 3.45 -2.56 -1.82
CA ALA A 47 4.17 -1.34 -1.50
C ALA A 47 5.60 -1.43 -2.02
N GLU A 48 6.05 -0.34 -2.63
CA GLU A 48 7.35 -0.26 -3.28
C GLU A 48 7.93 1.14 -3.13
N THR A 49 9.26 1.21 -3.19
CA THR A 49 10.01 2.44 -3.44
C THR A 49 10.36 2.54 -4.93
N SER A 50 11.04 3.61 -5.34
CA SER A 50 11.62 3.68 -6.69
C SER A 50 12.68 2.59 -6.97
N GLU A 51 13.22 1.95 -5.93
CA GLU A 51 14.37 1.03 -6.02
C GLU A 51 13.98 -0.43 -5.76
N ALA A 52 12.95 -0.68 -4.95
CA ALA A 52 12.62 -2.02 -4.47
C ALA A 52 11.16 -2.18 -4.05
N GLU A 53 10.62 -3.39 -4.25
CA GLU A 53 9.39 -3.85 -3.61
C GLU A 53 9.65 -4.12 -2.12
N ILE A 54 8.77 -3.60 -1.25
CA ILE A 54 8.87 -3.74 0.20
C ILE A 54 8.01 -4.92 0.66
N VAL A 55 6.74 -4.95 0.22
CA VAL A 55 5.77 -5.95 0.61
C VAL A 55 4.76 -6.17 -0.51
N ARG A 56 4.36 -7.43 -0.69
CA ARG A 56 3.28 -7.85 -1.56
C ARG A 56 2.35 -8.80 -0.83
N GLN A 57 1.06 -8.47 -0.87
CA GLN A 57 0.00 -9.34 -0.37
C GLN A 57 -1.02 -9.59 -1.46
N ARG A 58 -1.65 -10.78 -1.44
CA ARG A 58 -2.80 -11.02 -2.30
C ARG A 58 -3.99 -10.21 -1.80
N LEU A 59 -4.75 -9.64 -2.72
CA LEU A 59 -5.91 -8.81 -2.43
C LEU A 59 -6.98 -9.58 -1.62
N ASP A 60 -7.17 -10.86 -1.94
CA ASP A 60 -8.13 -11.77 -1.27
C ASP A 60 -7.72 -12.19 0.15
N ARG A 61 -6.50 -11.86 0.57
CA ARG A 61 -5.93 -12.17 1.90
C ARG A 61 -5.27 -10.95 2.52
N PHE A 62 -5.64 -9.77 2.07
CA PHE A 62 -5.03 -8.53 2.51
C PHE A 62 -5.31 -8.31 4.00
N ASP A 63 -4.27 -8.01 4.76
CA ASP A 63 -4.35 -7.61 6.16
C ASP A 63 -3.64 -6.27 6.33
N ALA A 64 -4.43 -5.20 6.49
CA ALA A 64 -3.89 -3.85 6.53
C ALA A 64 -2.98 -3.60 7.73
N ALA A 65 -3.25 -4.26 8.87
CA ALA A 65 -2.42 -4.13 10.07
C ALA A 65 -1.00 -4.66 9.82
N SER A 66 -0.88 -5.91 9.36
CA SER A 66 0.40 -6.52 8.99
C SER A 66 1.09 -5.74 7.88
N PHE A 67 0.34 -5.27 6.89
CA PHE A 67 0.89 -4.47 5.80
C PHE A 67 1.56 -3.18 6.32
N VAL A 68 0.86 -2.40 7.15
CA VAL A 68 1.41 -1.17 7.76
C VAL A 68 2.59 -1.47 8.69
N SER A 69 2.55 -2.57 9.45
CA SER A 69 3.68 -2.99 10.27
C SER A 69 4.94 -3.27 9.46
N GLN A 70 4.79 -3.90 8.28
CA GLN A 70 5.91 -4.18 7.37
C GLN A 70 6.49 -2.90 6.75
N LEU A 71 5.65 -1.93 6.41
CA LEU A 71 6.11 -0.60 5.96
C LEU A 71 7.00 0.08 7.00
N ARG A 72 6.52 0.17 8.25
CA ARG A 72 7.27 0.79 9.34
C ARG A 72 8.58 0.07 9.65
N ALA A 73 8.58 -1.26 9.56
CA ALA A 73 9.80 -2.05 9.75
C ALA A 73 10.85 -1.75 8.68
N TYR A 74 10.44 -1.62 7.41
CA TYR A 74 11.32 -1.23 6.32
C TYR A 74 11.89 0.19 6.53
N GLU A 75 11.05 1.16 6.88
CA GLU A 75 11.48 2.54 7.15
C GLU A 75 12.50 2.60 8.29
N THR A 76 12.24 1.88 9.38
CA THR A 76 13.16 1.81 10.53
C THR A 76 14.50 1.16 10.13
N GLY A 77 14.46 0.16 9.25
CA GLY A 77 15.66 -0.52 8.73
C GLY A 77 16.50 0.35 7.80
N ARG A 78 15.88 1.21 6.99
CA ARG A 78 16.58 2.14 6.07
C ARG A 78 17.21 3.35 6.80
N ALA A 79 16.71 3.71 7.98
CA ALA A 79 17.24 4.80 8.78
C ALA A 79 18.53 4.47 9.54
N ARG A 80 19.02 3.22 9.46
CA ARG A 80 20.29 2.75 10.03
C ARG A 80 21.39 2.68 8.97
#